data_AF-A0A956H6W0-F1
#
_entry.id   AF-A0A956H6W0-F1
#
_cell.length_a   1.000
_cell.length_b   1.000
_cell.length_c   1.000
_cell.angle_alpha   90.00
_cell.angle_beta   90.00
_cell.angle_gamma   90.00
#
_symmetry.space_group_name_H-M   'P 1'
#
loop_
_entity.id
_entity.type
_entity.pdbx_description
1 polymer ?
#
loop_
_entity_poly.entity_id
_entity_poly.type
_entity_poly.pdbx_seq_one_letter_code
_entity_poly.pdbx_strand_id
1 'polypeptide(L)'
;LDLGIAAARTAPGDALAGLRGDFNRINEVLASLLGQVKRELSEVWPPLAGLARISGGIEDGVINFSMTAARDDAWKFAQRLAPQAVADQGDEIERRDRWVAAFADKVISPALQVRLGLLLIRLGERRSVPEVIDILM
;
A
#
# COMPACT_ATOMS: atom_id res chain seq x y z
N LEU A 1 -11.45 7.67 1.31
CA LEU A 1 -11.13 8.43 2.53
C LEU A 1 -9.77 7.93 3.03
N ASP A 2 -8.77 8.81 3.20
CA ASP A 2 -7.44 8.44 3.72
C ASP A 2 -7.58 7.83 5.13
N LEU A 3 -6.84 6.75 5.38
CA LEU A 3 -6.86 6.01 6.64
C LEU A 3 -6.56 6.90 7.85
N GLY A 4 -5.64 7.87 7.72
CA GLY A 4 -5.31 8.81 8.79
C GLY A 4 -6.45 9.79 9.10
N ILE A 5 -7.18 10.24 8.08
CA ILE A 5 -8.38 11.08 8.24
C ILE A 5 -9.49 10.29 8.94
N ALA A 6 -9.69 9.04 8.52
CA ALA A 6 -10.68 8.16 9.13
C ALA A 6 -10.39 7.94 10.61
N ALA A 7 -9.13 7.65 10.98
CA ALA A 7 -8.73 7.48 12.37
C ALA A 7 -8.96 8.74 13.22
N ALA A 8 -8.55 9.92 12.71
CA ALA A 8 -8.74 11.19 13.41
C ALA A 8 -10.21 11.58 13.61
N ARG A 9 -11.10 11.22 12.68
CA ARG A 9 -12.53 11.50 12.77
C ARG A 9 -13.28 10.50 13.64
N THR A 10 -12.86 9.25 13.64
CA THR A 10 -13.45 8.19 14.49
C THR A 10 -13.08 8.36 15.95
N ALA A 11 -11.84 8.77 16.23
CA ALA A 11 -11.33 8.96 17.59
C ALA A 11 -10.59 10.31 17.71
N PRO A 12 -11.31 11.44 17.83
CA PRO A 12 -10.72 12.77 17.91
C PRO A 12 -10.04 13.03 19.25
N GLY A 13 -9.09 13.97 19.25
CA GLY A 13 -8.32 14.37 20.43
C GLY A 13 -7.64 13.19 21.13
N ASP A 14 -7.78 13.12 22.45
CA ASP A 14 -7.15 12.12 23.30
C ASP A 14 -7.68 10.69 23.06
N ALA A 15 -8.87 10.56 22.46
CA ALA A 15 -9.44 9.25 22.11
C ALA A 15 -8.60 8.52 21.06
N LEU A 16 -7.82 9.24 20.25
CA LEU A 16 -7.01 8.66 19.18
C LEU A 16 -6.09 7.56 19.70
N ALA A 17 -5.48 7.75 20.88
CA ALA A 17 -4.55 6.79 21.46
C ALA A 17 -5.18 5.39 21.66
N GLY A 18 -6.48 5.34 22.00
CA GLY A 18 -7.23 4.09 22.15
C GLY A 18 -7.37 3.30 20.85
N LEU A 19 -7.35 3.97 19.69
CA LEU A 19 -7.48 3.35 18.37
C LEU A 19 -6.16 2.74 17.86
N ARG A 20 -5.01 3.06 18.47
CA ARG A 20 -3.68 2.67 17.95
C ARG A 20 -3.51 1.16 17.81
N GLY A 21 -4.06 0.39 18.75
CA GLY A 21 -4.01 -1.08 18.72
C GLY A 21 -4.68 -1.63 17.47
N ASP A 22 -5.95 -1.30 17.26
CA ASP A 22 -6.73 -1.74 16.10
C ASP A 22 -6.16 -1.20 14.79
N PHE A 23 -5.69 0.05 14.79
CA PHE A 23 -5.05 0.68 13.64
C PHE A 23 -3.84 -0.12 13.14
N ASN A 24 -3.02 -0.62 14.06
CA ASN A 24 -1.85 -1.43 13.75
C ASN A 24 -2.20 -2.88 13.44
N ARG A 25 -3.26 -3.44 14.05
CA ARG A 25 -3.68 -4.82 13.84
C ARG A 25 -3.99 -5.13 12.38
N ILE A 26 -4.52 -4.17 11.64
CA ILE A 26 -4.75 -4.33 10.19
C ILE A 26 -3.44 -4.61 9.43
N ASN A 27 -2.30 -4.07 9.87
CA ASN A 27 -1.01 -4.35 9.23
C ASN A 27 -0.61 -5.83 9.37
N GLU A 28 -0.93 -6.45 10.50
CA GLU A 28 -0.71 -7.89 10.71
C GLU A 28 -1.60 -8.74 9.80
N VAL A 29 -2.85 -8.32 9.58
CA VAL A 29 -3.75 -8.96 8.61
C VAL A 29 -3.19 -8.83 7.19
N LEU A 30 -2.72 -7.65 6.79
CA LEU A 30 -2.12 -7.46 5.47
C LEU A 30 -0.86 -8.32 5.29
N ALA A 31 -0.02 -8.41 6.32
CA ALA A 31 1.16 -9.26 6.31
C ALA A 31 0.81 -10.75 6.18
N SER A 32 -0.27 -11.21 6.81
CA SER A 32 -0.70 -12.62 6.68
C SER A 32 -1.22 -12.96 5.27
N LEU A 33 -1.79 -11.98 4.56
CA LEU A 33 -2.26 -12.12 3.19
C LEU A 33 -1.13 -12.11 2.15
N LEU A 34 0.04 -11.54 2.49
CA LEU A 34 1.16 -11.38 1.55
C LEU A 34 1.55 -12.70 0.88
N GLY A 35 1.58 -13.79 1.66
CA GLY A 35 1.91 -15.11 1.13
C GLY A 35 0.90 -15.60 0.09
N GLN A 36 -0.38 -15.30 0.25
CA GLN A 36 -1.43 -15.65 -0.71
C GLN A 36 -1.30 -14.82 -1.98
N VAL A 37 -1.21 -13.50 -1.86
CA VAL A 37 -1.06 -12.58 -3.01
C VAL A 37 0.17 -12.96 -3.86
N LYS A 38 1.30 -13.31 -3.23
CA LYS A 38 2.49 -13.75 -3.96
C LYS A 38 2.26 -15.05 -4.74
N ARG A 39 1.48 -15.99 -4.20
CA ARG A 39 1.15 -17.24 -4.92
C ARG A 39 0.30 -16.93 -6.14
N GLU A 40 -0.76 -16.16 -5.99
CA GLU A 40 -1.65 -15.77 -7.09
C GLU A 40 -0.88 -15.02 -8.18
N LEU A 41 -0.02 -14.06 -7.80
CA LEU A 41 0.87 -13.37 -8.75
C LEU A 41 1.86 -14.31 -9.44
N SER A 42 2.36 -15.33 -8.74
CA SER A 42 3.25 -16.34 -9.33
C SER A 42 2.52 -17.27 -10.29
N GLU A 43 1.20 -17.44 -10.16
CA GLU A 43 0.43 -18.17 -11.16
C GLU A 43 0.19 -17.33 -12.42
N VAL A 44 -0.01 -16.02 -12.27
CA VAL A 44 -0.14 -15.07 -13.39
C VAL A 44 1.18 -14.95 -14.16
N TRP A 45 2.29 -14.80 -13.44
CA TRP A 45 3.63 -14.69 -14.00
C TRP A 45 4.60 -15.72 -13.37
N PRO A 46 4.66 -16.96 -13.89
CA PRO A 46 5.47 -18.05 -13.32
C PRO A 46 6.95 -17.75 -13.04
N PRO A 47 7.67 -16.92 -13.83
CA PRO A 47 9.04 -16.53 -13.50
C PRO A 47 9.20 -15.86 -12.12
N LEU A 48 8.13 -15.25 -11.58
CA LEU A 48 8.13 -14.63 -10.25
C LEU A 48 8.53 -15.61 -9.14
N ALA A 49 8.05 -16.85 -9.20
CA ALA A 49 8.39 -17.89 -8.22
C ALA A 49 9.88 -18.21 -8.22
N GLY A 50 10.53 -18.13 -9.39
CA GLY A 50 11.98 -18.28 -9.52
C GLY A 50 12.73 -17.11 -8.90
N LEU A 51 12.27 -15.89 -9.16
CA LEU A 51 12.85 -14.68 -8.56
C LEU A 51 12.76 -14.69 -7.04
N ALA A 52 11.61 -15.08 -6.48
CA ALA A 52 11.41 -15.20 -5.03
C ALA A 52 12.36 -16.22 -4.38
N ARG A 53 12.67 -17.31 -5.09
CA ARG A 53 13.68 -18.29 -4.62
C ARG A 53 15.09 -17.73 -4.65
N ILE A 54 15.44 -16.95 -5.68
CA ILE A 54 16.78 -16.35 -5.84
C ILE A 54 16.99 -15.23 -4.80
N SER A 55 15.97 -14.41 -4.55
CA SER A 55 16.02 -13.35 -3.54
C SER A 55 15.98 -13.86 -2.11
N GLY A 56 15.67 -15.14 -1.88
CA GLY A 56 15.64 -15.74 -0.56
C GLY A 56 14.61 -15.11 0.39
N GLY A 57 13.53 -14.52 -0.14
CA GLY A 57 12.49 -13.87 0.65
C GLY A 57 12.79 -12.43 1.09
N ILE A 58 13.87 -11.80 0.60
CA ILE A 58 14.19 -10.39 0.90
C ILE A 58 13.01 -9.46 0.53
N GLU A 59 12.28 -9.79 -0.53
CA GLU A 59 11.11 -9.04 -0.98
C GLU A 59 10.01 -8.95 0.09
N ASP A 60 9.84 -9.96 0.94
CA ASP A 60 8.84 -9.94 2.01
C ASP A 60 9.18 -8.89 3.06
N GLY A 61 10.47 -8.77 3.38
CA GLY A 61 10.98 -7.73 4.25
C GLY A 61 10.75 -6.33 3.66
N VAL A 62 11.01 -6.14 2.36
CA VAL A 62 10.80 -4.86 1.67
C VAL A 62 9.32 -4.47 1.63
N ILE A 63 8.44 -5.42 1.32
CA ILE A 63 7.00 -5.19 1.26
C ILE A 63 6.44 -4.89 2.66
N ASN A 64 6.80 -5.68 3.68
CA ASN A 64 6.36 -5.43 5.04
C ASN A 64 6.89 -4.11 5.61
N PHE A 65 8.15 -3.76 5.31
CA PHE A 65 8.72 -2.46 5.65
C PHE A 65 7.91 -1.32 5.01
N SER A 66 7.60 -1.43 3.72
CA SER A 66 6.86 -0.40 2.98
C SER A 66 5.44 -0.22 3.53
N MET A 67 4.74 -1.33 3.84
CA MET A 67 3.41 -1.28 4.47
C MET A 67 3.47 -0.64 5.86
N THR A 68 4.46 -1.01 6.67
CA THR A 68 4.67 -0.44 8.01
C THR A 68 4.96 1.07 7.93
N ALA A 69 5.83 1.49 7.01
CA ALA A 69 6.14 2.91 6.80
C ALA A 69 4.90 3.71 6.38
N ALA A 70 4.08 3.16 5.47
CA ALA A 70 2.82 3.80 5.05
C ALA A 70 1.82 3.91 6.22
N ARG A 71 1.72 2.86 7.05
CA ARG A 71 0.86 2.85 8.24
C ARG A 71 1.33 3.89 9.26
N ASP A 72 2.62 3.95 9.55
CA ASP A 72 3.19 4.94 10.47
C ASP A 72 2.98 6.38 9.98
N ASP A 73 3.10 6.61 8.68
CA ASP A 73 2.85 7.92 8.09
C ASP A 73 1.36 8.32 8.20
N ALA A 74 0.44 7.38 7.96
CA ALA A 74 -0.99 7.59 8.19
C ALA A 74 -1.31 7.85 9.67
N TRP A 75 -0.64 7.15 10.59
CA TRP A 75 -0.78 7.40 12.04
C TRP A 75 -0.31 8.79 12.44
N LYS A 76 0.87 9.21 11.97
CA LYS A 76 1.39 10.57 12.19
C LYS A 76 0.46 11.62 11.64
N PHE A 77 -0.20 11.36 10.50
CA PHE A 77 -1.19 12.27 9.96
C PHE A 77 -2.45 12.33 10.83
N ALA A 78 -2.94 11.20 11.31
CA ALA A 78 -4.05 11.17 12.26
C ALA A 78 -3.73 11.97 13.54
N GLN A 79 -2.51 11.84 14.09
CA GLN A 79 -2.07 12.61 15.25
C GLN A 79 -2.03 14.13 15.01
N ARG A 80 -1.75 14.57 13.76
CA ARG A 80 -1.82 15.99 13.40
C ARG A 80 -3.26 16.48 13.32
N LEU A 81 -4.17 15.66 12.82
CA LEU A 81 -5.57 16.05 12.58
C LEU A 81 -6.47 15.93 13.82
N ALA A 82 -6.28 14.89 14.63
CA ALA A 82 -7.15 14.60 15.77
C ALA A 82 -7.34 15.75 16.77
N PRO A 83 -6.34 16.59 17.10
CA PRO A 83 -6.55 17.73 17.99
C PRO A 83 -7.26 18.92 17.33
N GLN A 84 -7.44 18.93 16.01
CA GLN A 84 -8.05 20.03 15.26
C GLN A 84 -9.55 19.81 15.08
N ALA A 85 -10.34 20.89 15.07
CA ALA A 85 -11.73 20.82 14.67
C ALA A 85 -11.85 20.43 13.20
N VAL A 86 -12.89 19.68 12.82
CA VAL A 86 -13.05 19.18 11.44
C VAL A 86 -13.06 20.32 10.40
N ALA A 87 -13.56 21.50 10.77
CA ALA A 87 -13.56 22.68 9.92
C ALA A 87 -12.14 23.18 9.59
N ASP A 88 -11.18 22.97 10.47
CA ASP A 88 -9.81 23.48 10.35
C ASP A 88 -8.85 22.45 9.69
N GLN A 89 -9.29 21.20 9.51
CA GLN A 89 -8.49 20.12 8.93
C GLN A 89 -8.26 20.28 7.40
N GLY A 90 -9.01 21.16 6.74
CA GLY A 90 -9.05 21.29 5.27
C GLY A 90 -7.69 21.50 4.63
N ASP A 91 -6.94 22.51 5.10
CA ASP A 91 -5.63 22.87 4.54
C ASP A 91 -4.62 21.73 4.64
N GLU A 92 -4.66 20.99 5.75
CA GLU A 92 -3.77 19.89 6.06
C GLU A 92 -4.06 18.67 5.17
N ILE A 93 -5.34 18.41 4.91
CA ILE A 93 -5.83 17.38 3.99
C ILE A 93 -5.46 17.73 2.55
N GLU A 94 -5.70 18.96 2.11
CA GLU A 94 -5.32 19.37 0.75
C GLU A 94 -3.81 19.28 0.51
N ARG A 95 -3.00 19.68 1.50
CA ARG A 95 -1.54 19.55 1.40
C ARG A 95 -1.12 18.09 1.27
N ARG A 96 -1.77 17.20 2.01
CA ARG A 96 -1.56 15.76 1.92
C ARG A 96 -1.95 15.22 0.55
N ASP A 97 -3.13 15.57 0.05
CA ASP A 97 -3.64 15.13 -1.25
C ASP A 97 -2.72 15.57 -2.40
N ARG A 98 -2.23 16.82 -2.38
CA ARG A 98 -1.24 17.30 -3.36
C ARG A 98 0.03 16.47 -3.35
N TRP A 99 0.54 16.12 -2.17
CA TRP A 99 1.73 15.29 -2.05
C TRP A 99 1.49 13.87 -2.55
N VAL A 100 0.36 13.25 -2.19
CA VAL A 100 -0.02 11.91 -2.66
C VAL A 100 -0.20 11.90 -4.16
N ALA A 101 -0.85 12.92 -4.75
CA ALA A 101 -1.01 13.05 -6.19
C ALA A 101 0.33 13.15 -6.92
N ALA A 102 1.26 13.96 -6.42
CA ALA A 102 2.60 14.08 -6.99
C ALA A 102 3.42 12.78 -6.86
N PHE A 103 3.19 12.01 -5.79
CA PHE A 103 3.78 10.68 -5.66
C PHE A 103 3.16 9.69 -6.67
N ALA A 104 1.83 9.67 -6.79
CA ALA A 104 1.10 8.79 -7.70
C ALA A 104 1.46 9.03 -9.17
N ASP A 105 1.66 10.29 -9.57
CA ASP A 105 2.08 10.63 -10.94
C ASP A 105 3.42 9.96 -11.32
N LYS A 106 4.37 9.89 -10.38
CA LYS A 106 5.65 9.19 -10.58
C LYS A 106 5.50 7.66 -10.68
N VAL A 107 4.48 7.11 -10.03
CA VAL A 107 4.18 5.67 -10.08
C VAL A 107 3.52 5.31 -11.42
N ILE A 108 2.60 6.15 -11.91
CA ILE A 108 1.82 5.92 -13.14
C ILE A 108 2.63 6.23 -14.41
N SER A 109 3.59 7.15 -14.31
CA SER A 109 4.49 7.54 -15.40
C SER A 109 5.92 7.03 -15.17
N PRO A 110 6.15 5.70 -15.18
CA PRO A 110 7.45 5.15 -14.87
C PRO A 110 8.49 5.47 -15.95
N ALA A 111 9.75 5.62 -15.53
CA ALA A 111 10.88 5.82 -16.44
C ALA A 111 11.01 4.68 -17.47
N LEU A 112 11.67 4.96 -18.60
CA LEU A 112 11.76 4.02 -19.73
C LEU A 112 12.30 2.63 -19.35
N GLN A 113 13.25 2.56 -18.41
CA GLN A 113 13.82 1.30 -17.93
C GLN A 113 12.77 0.42 -17.24
N VAL A 114 11.92 1.02 -16.41
CA VAL A 114 10.82 0.32 -15.72
C VAL A 114 9.77 -0.10 -16.74
N ARG A 115 9.44 0.75 -17.72
CA ARG A 115 8.52 0.39 -18.82
C ARG A 115 9.01 -0.81 -19.62
N LEU A 116 10.31 -0.88 -19.90
CA LEU A 116 10.91 -2.01 -20.60
C LEU A 116 10.84 -3.29 -19.75
N GLY A 117 11.10 -3.21 -18.45
CA GLY A 117 10.91 -4.32 -17.52
C GLY A 117 9.47 -4.83 -17.50
N LEU A 118 8.49 -3.93 -17.47
CA LEU A 118 7.06 -4.28 -17.52
C LEU A 118 6.67 -4.95 -18.84
N LEU A 119 7.25 -4.55 -19.97
CA LEU A 119 7.04 -5.23 -21.25
C LEU A 119 7.55 -6.68 -21.24
N LEU A 120 8.69 -6.93 -20.59
CA LEU A 120 9.21 -8.29 -20.42
C LEU A 120 8.29 -9.15 -19.52
N ILE A 121 7.76 -8.57 -18.45
CA ILE A 121 6.77 -9.23 -17.59
C ILE A 121 5.54 -9.59 -18.42
N ARG A 122 4.98 -8.63 -19.16
CA ARG A 122 3.79 -8.81 -20.00
C ARG A 122 3.96 -9.90 -21.07
N LEU A 123 5.17 -10.09 -21.62
CA LEU A 123 5.43 -11.19 -22.55
C LEU A 123 5.41 -12.56 -21.87
N GLY A 124 5.75 -12.61 -20.57
CA GLY A 124 5.71 -13.82 -19.75
C GLY A 124 4.37 -14.10 -19.09
N GLU A 125 3.43 -13.16 -19.11
CA GLU A 125 2.05 -13.37 -18.67
C GLU A 125 1.36 -14.34 -19.63
N ARG A 126 0.96 -15.50 -19.13
CA ARG A 126 0.42 -16.58 -19.97
C ARG A 126 -1.10 -16.52 -20.16
N ARG A 127 -1.75 -15.54 -19.54
CA ARG A 127 -3.19 -15.48 -19.32
C ARG A 127 -3.76 -14.16 -19.81
N SER A 128 -5.01 -14.19 -20.25
CA SER A 128 -5.79 -13.01 -20.63
C SER A 128 -6.18 -12.18 -19.40
N VAL A 129 -6.50 -10.90 -19.61
CA VAL A 129 -6.90 -10.00 -18.50
C VAL A 129 -8.08 -10.55 -17.68
N PRO A 130 -9.16 -11.13 -18.27
CA PRO A 130 -10.23 -11.74 -17.49
C PRO A 130 -9.74 -12.89 -16.60
N GLU A 131 -8.91 -13.78 -17.14
CA GLU A 131 -8.35 -14.89 -16.37
C GLU A 131 -7.49 -14.39 -15.21
N VAL A 132 -6.65 -13.38 -15.44
CA VAL A 132 -5.82 -12.76 -14.40
C VAL A 132 -6.69 -12.18 -13.28
N ILE A 133 -7.80 -11.54 -13.63
CA ILE A 133 -8.75 -10.99 -12.66
C ILE A 133 -9.39 -12.10 -11.82
N ASP A 134 -9.77 -13.23 -12.43
CA ASP A 134 -10.38 -14.37 -11.73
C ASP A 134 -9.41 -15.07 -10.74
N ILE A 135 -8.11 -14.99 -10.98
CA ILE A 135 -7.08 -15.58 -10.10
C ILE A 135 -6.80 -14.70 -8.87
N LEU A 136 -7.04 -13.39 -8.99
CA LEU A 136 -6.73 -12.39 -7.97
C LEU A 136 -7.96 -12.02 -7.10
N MET A 137 -9.12 -12.65 -7.33
CA MET A 137 -10.37 -12.47 -6.58
C MET A 137 -10.76 -13.74 -5.82
#